data_AF-A0A1P8FQS3-F1
#
_entry.id   AF-A0A1P8FQS3-F1
#
_cell.length_a   1.000
_cell.length_b   1.000
_cell.length_c   1.000
_cell.angle_alpha   90.00
_cell.angle_beta   90.00
_cell.angle_gamma   90.00
#
_symmetry.space_group_name_H-M   'P 1'
#
loop_
_entity.id
_entity.type
_entity.pdbx_description
1 polymer ?
#
loop_
_entity_poly.entity_id
_entity_poly.type
_entity_poly.pdbx_seq_one_letter_code
_entity_poly.pdbx_strand_id
1 'polypeptide(L)'
;MRIDALLPQTQCTKCGFTGCRPYADAIASGVADIDQCPPGGDDGVTRLARLLGRETKPLNPANGAYRPPQVAVIVEADCIGCTKCIQACPVDAILGASKLMHTVIASWCTGCELCIPPCPVDCIVLEPVPALPDADLSRARFEFHNVRIARDARERSEKMAALE
;
A
#
# COMPACT_ATOMS: atom_id res chain seq x y z
N MET A 1 -10.22 9.38 -11.23
CA MET A 1 -10.94 8.45 -12.13
C MET A 1 -11.92 7.63 -11.30
N ARG A 2 -13.11 7.25 -11.83
CA ARG A 2 -14.16 6.57 -11.04
C ARG A 2 -13.75 5.17 -10.52
N ILE A 3 -13.00 4.41 -11.32
CA ILE A 3 -12.52 3.06 -10.94
C ILE A 3 -11.57 3.14 -9.74
N ASP A 4 -10.57 4.02 -9.83
CA ASP A 4 -9.57 4.22 -8.78
C ASP A 4 -10.21 4.58 -7.42
N ALA A 5 -11.25 5.41 -7.43
CA ALA A 5 -12.01 5.78 -6.23
C ALA A 5 -12.78 4.61 -5.57
N LEU A 6 -13.01 3.51 -6.29
CA LEU A 6 -13.64 2.31 -5.71
C LEU A 6 -12.63 1.34 -5.09
N LEU A 7 -11.34 1.47 -5.41
CA LEU A 7 -10.32 0.57 -4.89
C LEU A 7 -10.04 0.85 -3.41
N PRO A 8 -9.56 -0.15 -2.64
CA PRO A 8 -9.26 0.00 -1.21
C PRO A 8 -8.10 0.95 -0.88
N GLN A 9 -7.34 1.40 -1.88
CA GLN A 9 -6.20 2.32 -1.73
C GLN A 9 -5.11 1.81 -0.77
N THR A 10 -4.95 0.49 -0.63
CA THR A 10 -3.92 -0.11 0.23
C THR A 10 -2.51 -0.01 -0.34
N GLN A 11 -2.37 0.13 -1.66
CA GLN A 11 -1.09 0.15 -2.38
C GLN A 11 -0.23 -1.11 -2.17
N CYS A 12 -0.84 -2.25 -1.87
CA CYS A 12 -0.16 -3.49 -1.48
C CYS A 12 0.46 -4.30 -2.62
N THR A 13 0.24 -3.91 -3.88
CA THR A 13 0.74 -4.58 -5.10
C THR A 13 0.39 -6.07 -5.28
N LYS A 14 -0.50 -6.65 -4.46
CA LYS A 14 -0.89 -8.08 -4.53
C LYS A 14 -1.53 -8.48 -5.87
N CYS A 15 -2.10 -7.52 -6.59
CA CYS A 15 -2.67 -7.72 -7.92
C CYS A 15 -1.64 -7.71 -9.06
N GLY A 16 -0.33 -7.58 -8.75
CA GLY A 16 0.75 -7.49 -9.74
C GLY A 16 1.00 -6.08 -10.30
N PHE A 17 0.18 -5.09 -9.94
CA PHE A 17 0.38 -3.70 -10.31
C PHE A 17 1.13 -2.92 -9.22
N THR A 18 1.82 -1.84 -9.59
CA THR A 18 2.63 -1.01 -8.68
C THR A 18 1.81 -0.14 -7.71
N GLY A 19 0.47 -0.17 -7.81
CA GLY A 19 -0.44 0.54 -6.92
C GLY A 19 -1.89 0.41 -7.39
N CYS A 20 -2.80 1.05 -6.65
CA CYS A 20 -4.22 1.05 -6.99
C CYS A 20 -4.51 1.78 -8.30
N ARG A 21 -3.88 2.93 -8.53
CA ARG A 21 -4.11 3.70 -9.76
C ARG A 21 -3.70 2.96 -11.04
N PRO A 22 -2.50 2.36 -11.14
CA PRO A 22 -2.13 1.54 -12.30
C PRO A 22 -3.08 0.37 -12.56
N TYR A 23 -3.56 -0.30 -11.50
CA TYR A 23 -4.58 -1.34 -11.66
C TYR A 23 -5.89 -0.77 -12.21
N ALA A 24 -6.33 0.38 -11.67
CA ALA A 24 -7.53 1.05 -12.15
C ALA A 24 -7.43 1.45 -13.64
N ASP A 25 -6.26 1.95 -14.06
CA ASP A 25 -5.98 2.32 -15.45
C ASP A 25 -5.98 1.07 -16.35
N ALA A 26 -5.46 -0.07 -15.86
CA ALA A 26 -5.50 -1.34 -16.57
C ALA A 26 -6.92 -1.92 -16.73
N ILE A 27 -7.79 -1.74 -15.74
CA ILE A 27 -9.22 -2.08 -15.88
C ILE A 27 -9.87 -1.19 -16.96
N ALA A 28 -9.59 0.11 -16.93
CA ALA A 28 -10.15 1.09 -17.85
C ALA A 28 -9.75 0.80 -19.31
N SER A 29 -8.51 0.36 -19.53
CA SER A 29 -7.99 0.01 -20.85
C SER A 29 -8.31 -1.43 -21.30
N GLY A 30 -8.91 -2.25 -20.43
CA GLY A 30 -9.22 -3.65 -20.72
C GLY A 30 -8.02 -4.59 -20.65
N VAL A 31 -6.86 -4.13 -20.15
CA VAL A 31 -5.66 -4.94 -19.93
C VAL A 31 -5.81 -5.86 -18.71
N ALA A 32 -6.56 -5.42 -17.70
CA ALA A 32 -6.83 -6.19 -16.49
C ALA A 32 -8.32 -6.37 -16.25
N ASP A 33 -8.66 -7.46 -15.55
CA ASP A 33 -10.02 -7.76 -15.15
C ASP A 33 -10.34 -7.17 -13.76
N ILE A 34 -11.63 -7.18 -13.38
CA ILE A 34 -12.17 -6.49 -12.19
C ILE A 34 -11.97 -7.24 -10.86
N ASP A 35 -11.46 -8.47 -10.94
CA ASP A 35 -11.37 -9.45 -9.86
C ASP A 35 -9.96 -9.64 -9.30
N GLN A 36 -9.04 -8.73 -9.62
CA GLN A 36 -7.61 -8.95 -9.33
C GLN A 36 -7.18 -8.42 -7.96
N CYS A 37 -8.05 -7.77 -7.18
CA CYS A 37 -7.67 -7.04 -5.94
C CYS A 37 -8.10 -7.77 -4.65
N PRO A 38 -7.21 -8.55 -4.00
CA PRO A 38 -7.55 -9.27 -2.76
C PRO A 38 -8.06 -8.39 -1.61
N PRO A 39 -7.46 -7.22 -1.31
CA PRO A 39 -7.99 -6.34 -0.28
C PRO A 39 -9.40 -5.82 -0.58
N GLY A 40 -9.80 -5.79 -1.85
CA GLY A 40 -11.15 -5.39 -2.26
C GLY A 40 -12.18 -6.50 -2.03
N GLY A 41 -11.75 -7.76 -2.05
CA GLY A 41 -12.64 -8.92 -1.94
C GLY A 41 -13.74 -8.93 -3.01
N ASP A 42 -14.71 -9.83 -2.84
CA ASP A 42 -15.86 -9.97 -3.75
C ASP A 42 -16.73 -8.70 -3.76
N ASP A 43 -16.80 -7.97 -2.65
CA ASP A 43 -17.50 -6.68 -2.56
C ASP A 43 -16.88 -5.63 -3.49
N GLY A 44 -15.55 -5.57 -3.54
CA GLY A 44 -14.79 -4.73 -4.46
C GLY A 44 -15.09 -5.10 -5.91
N VAL A 45 -15.07 -6.39 -6.24
CA VAL A 45 -15.41 -6.87 -7.59
C VAL A 45 -16.83 -6.47 -7.97
N THR A 46 -17.79 -6.64 -7.07
CA THR A 46 -19.20 -6.29 -7.28
C THR A 46 -19.38 -4.79 -7.56
N ARG A 47 -18.70 -3.93 -6.79
CA ARG A 47 -18.72 -2.47 -6.99
C ARG A 47 -18.14 -2.08 -8.35
N LEU A 48 -17.05 -2.71 -8.77
CA LEU A 48 -16.42 -2.50 -10.07
C LEU A 48 -17.30 -2.98 -11.24
N ALA A 49 -17.88 -4.18 -11.14
CA ALA A 49 -18.79 -4.73 -12.16
C ALA A 49 -19.99 -3.81 -12.37
N ARG A 50 -20.60 -3.33 -11.27
CA ARG A 50 -21.71 -2.37 -11.32
C ARG A 50 -21.31 -1.05 -11.97
N LEU A 51 -20.13 -0.52 -11.65
CA LEU A 51 -19.64 0.73 -12.25
C LEU A 51 -19.44 0.59 -13.77
N LEU A 52 -18.96 -0.56 -14.21
CA LEU A 52 -18.55 -0.80 -15.60
C LEU A 52 -19.62 -1.48 -16.46
N GLY A 53 -20.76 -1.85 -15.88
CA GLY A 53 -21.81 -2.61 -16.57
C GLY A 53 -21.36 -4.01 -16.99
N ARG A 54 -20.51 -4.66 -16.17
CA ARG A 54 -19.98 -6.01 -16.40
C ARG A 54 -20.63 -7.01 -15.46
N GLU A 55 -20.61 -8.29 -15.85
CA GLU A 55 -21.01 -9.38 -14.99
C GLU A 55 -20.04 -9.51 -13.80
N THR A 56 -20.58 -9.79 -12.61
CA THR A 56 -19.80 -10.05 -11.39
C THR A 56 -19.14 -11.42 -11.48
N LYS A 57 -17.93 -11.53 -10.93
CA LYS A 57 -17.21 -12.81 -10.81
C LYS A 57 -16.52 -12.90 -9.44
N PRO A 58 -16.14 -14.10 -8.98
CA PRO A 58 -15.39 -14.26 -7.74
C PRO A 58 -14.01 -13.59 -7.83
N LEU A 59 -13.47 -13.15 -6.69
CA LEU A 59 -12.07 -12.72 -6.57
C LEU A 59 -11.11 -13.76 -7.16
N ASN A 60 -10.13 -13.30 -7.94
CA ASN A 60 -9.11 -14.15 -8.52
C ASN A 60 -8.22 -14.77 -7.42
N PRO A 61 -8.28 -16.09 -7.19
CA PRO A 61 -7.52 -16.74 -6.13
C PRO A 61 -6.00 -16.71 -6.36
N ALA A 62 -5.54 -16.49 -7.60
CA ALA A 62 -4.13 -16.40 -7.92
C ALA A 62 -3.43 -15.21 -7.24
N ASN A 63 -4.17 -14.15 -6.91
CA ASN A 63 -3.63 -12.96 -6.24
C ASN A 63 -3.78 -13.05 -4.70
N GLY A 64 -4.37 -14.12 -4.19
CA GLY A 64 -4.60 -14.37 -2.77
C GLY A 64 -6.06 -14.16 -2.33
N ALA A 65 -6.35 -14.57 -1.11
CA ALA A 65 -7.67 -14.45 -0.51
C ALA A 65 -7.90 -13.09 0.15
N TYR A 66 -9.18 -12.71 0.28
CA TYR A 66 -9.57 -11.59 1.13
C TYR A 66 -9.16 -11.86 2.59
N ARG A 67 -8.65 -10.83 3.25
CA ARG A 67 -8.35 -10.84 4.69
C ARG A 67 -9.04 -9.65 5.35
N PRO A 68 -9.56 -9.82 6.58
CA PRO A 68 -10.08 -8.71 7.37
C PRO A 68 -9.03 -7.60 7.55
N PRO A 69 -9.45 -6.36 7.83
CA PRO A 69 -8.55 -5.25 8.15
C PRO A 69 -7.53 -5.60 9.23
N GLN A 70 -6.24 -5.35 8.95
CA GLN A 70 -5.15 -5.50 9.90
C GLN A 70 -4.18 -4.32 9.74
N VAL A 71 -3.55 -3.90 10.84
CA VAL A 71 -2.48 -2.90 10.83
C VAL A 71 -1.16 -3.53 11.27
N ALA A 72 -0.06 -2.97 10.78
CA ALA A 72 1.26 -3.37 11.23
C ALA A 72 1.53 -2.85 12.64
N VAL A 73 2.17 -3.67 13.47
CA VAL A 73 2.68 -3.31 14.80
C VAL A 73 4.14 -3.73 14.86
N ILE A 74 4.99 -2.84 15.35
CA ILE A 74 6.42 -3.11 15.53
C ILE A 74 6.65 -3.58 16.96
N VAL A 75 7.23 -4.77 17.12
CA VAL A 75 7.63 -5.33 18.40
C VAL A 75 8.84 -4.56 18.89
N GLU A 76 8.61 -3.72 19.88
CA GLU A 76 9.59 -2.75 20.36
C GLU A 76 10.90 -3.42 20.84
N ALA A 77 10.79 -4.53 21.55
CA ALA A 77 11.96 -5.23 22.11
C ALA A 77 12.98 -5.67 21.04
N ASP A 78 12.53 -5.89 19.80
CA ASP A 78 13.35 -6.48 18.73
C ASP A 78 13.79 -5.43 17.69
N CYS A 79 13.23 -4.22 17.71
CA CYS A 79 13.50 -3.22 16.69
C CYS A 79 14.90 -2.62 16.82
N ILE A 80 15.74 -2.83 15.81
CA ILE A 80 17.11 -2.30 15.77
C ILE A 80 17.26 -0.92 15.09
N GLY A 81 16.16 -0.28 14.69
CA GLY A 81 16.23 1.05 14.05
C GLY A 81 16.89 1.07 12.66
N CYS A 82 16.73 0.03 11.83
CA CYS A 82 17.41 -0.10 10.52
C CYS A 82 16.83 0.74 9.37
N THR A 83 15.72 1.44 9.59
CA THR A 83 14.92 2.29 8.67
C THR A 83 14.37 1.66 7.38
N LYS A 84 14.64 0.38 7.09
CA LYS A 84 14.14 -0.28 5.87
C LYS A 84 12.60 -0.34 5.79
N CYS A 85 11.92 -0.51 6.92
CA CYS A 85 10.45 -0.49 6.97
C CYS A 85 9.87 0.89 6.61
N ILE A 86 10.52 1.98 7.02
CA ILE A 86 10.13 3.36 6.66
C ILE A 86 10.23 3.54 5.13
N GLN A 87 11.32 3.07 4.53
CA GLN A 87 11.53 3.18 3.09
C GLN A 87 10.49 2.41 2.27
N ALA A 88 10.02 1.27 2.79
CA ALA A 88 9.02 0.44 2.14
C ALA A 88 7.57 0.89 2.37
N CYS A 89 7.32 1.79 3.32
CA CYS A 89 5.96 2.21 3.64
C CYS A 89 5.43 3.20 2.59
N PRO A 90 4.42 2.81 1.77
CA PRO A 90 3.95 3.65 0.67
C PRO A 90 3.18 4.89 1.16
N VAL A 91 2.71 4.88 2.41
CA VAL A 91 1.85 5.91 2.99
C VAL A 91 2.52 6.62 4.16
N ASP A 92 3.84 6.48 4.35
CA ASP A 92 4.60 7.12 5.44
C ASP A 92 3.96 6.91 6.84
N ALA A 93 3.45 5.70 7.10
CA ALA A 93 2.79 5.35 8.36
C ALA A 93 3.78 4.92 9.46
N ILE A 94 5.07 4.85 9.18
CA ILE A 94 6.11 4.42 10.13
C ILE A 94 6.95 5.62 10.52
N LEU A 95 7.06 5.88 11.82
CA LEU A 95 7.89 6.93 12.39
C LEU A 95 9.10 6.35 13.11
N GLY A 96 10.20 7.10 13.09
CA GLY A 96 11.40 6.88 13.88
C GLY A 96 12.65 7.29 13.09
N ALA A 97 13.82 6.88 13.54
CA ALA A 97 15.09 7.26 12.92
C ALA A 97 16.12 6.14 13.03
N SER A 98 17.25 6.32 12.33
CA SER A 98 18.35 5.37 12.37
C SER A 98 18.80 5.13 13.81
N LYS A 99 18.91 3.85 14.19
CA LYS A 99 19.30 3.37 15.53
C LYS A 99 18.32 3.75 16.65
N LEU A 100 17.11 4.22 16.31
CA LEU A 100 16.03 4.45 17.25
C LEU A 100 14.85 3.53 16.94
N MET A 101 14.06 3.25 17.97
CA MET A 101 12.81 2.50 17.87
C MET A 101 11.90 3.13 16.82
N HIS A 102 11.29 2.28 15.99
CA HIS A 102 10.23 2.72 15.09
C HIS A 102 8.86 2.36 15.65
N THR A 103 7.84 3.13 15.27
CA THR A 103 6.44 2.87 15.61
C THR A 103 5.53 3.11 14.41
N VAL A 104 4.35 2.47 14.40
CA VAL A 104 3.35 2.59 13.33
C VAL A 104 2.24 3.52 13.79
N ILE A 105 1.94 4.53 12.98
CA ILE A 105 0.74 5.34 13.12
C ILE A 105 -0.43 4.52 12.56
N ALA A 106 -1.16 3.83 13.43
CA ALA A 106 -2.25 2.95 13.05
C ALA A 106 -3.31 3.64 12.16
N SER A 107 -3.61 4.92 12.42
CA SER A 107 -4.56 5.72 11.63
C SER A 107 -4.10 6.03 10.20
N TRP A 108 -2.85 5.74 9.85
CA TRP A 108 -2.28 5.91 8.51
C TRP A 108 -1.93 4.58 7.85
N CYS A 109 -1.84 3.49 8.61
CA CYS A 109 -1.46 2.19 8.11
C CYS A 109 -2.59 1.57 7.28
N THR A 110 -2.28 1.16 6.06
CA THR A 110 -3.25 0.54 5.14
C THR A 110 -3.26 -0.98 5.17
N GLY A 111 -2.48 -1.61 6.07
CA GLY A 111 -2.34 -3.08 6.10
C GLY A 111 -1.70 -3.65 4.83
N CYS A 112 -0.85 -2.88 4.14
CA CYS A 112 -0.25 -3.30 2.87
C CYS A 112 0.83 -4.38 2.96
N GLU A 113 1.36 -4.61 4.17
CA GLU A 113 2.39 -5.62 4.48
C GLU A 113 3.77 -5.41 3.84
N LEU A 114 3.96 -4.35 3.05
CA LEU A 114 5.23 -4.06 2.37
C LEU A 114 6.40 -3.81 3.34
N CYS A 115 6.11 -3.46 4.59
CA CYS A 115 7.13 -3.26 5.62
C CYS A 115 7.68 -4.57 6.22
N ILE A 116 6.98 -5.70 6.07
CA ILE A 116 7.37 -6.99 6.68
C ILE A 116 8.63 -7.56 6.01
N PRO A 117 8.65 -7.84 4.69
CA PRO A 117 9.82 -8.45 4.05
C PRO A 117 11.17 -7.72 4.23
N PRO A 118 11.24 -6.37 4.24
CA PRO A 118 12.51 -5.67 4.39
C PRO A 118 13.03 -5.60 5.83
N CYS A 119 12.25 -6.02 6.84
CA CYS A 119 12.67 -5.99 8.24
C CYS A 119 13.69 -7.11 8.52
N PRO A 120 14.96 -6.82 8.85
CA PRO A 120 16.00 -7.84 8.97
C PRO A 120 15.95 -8.66 10.27
N VAL A 121 15.06 -8.30 11.19
CA VAL A 121 14.90 -8.91 12.51
C VAL A 121 13.47 -9.39 12.74
N ASP A 122 12.64 -9.39 11.68
CA ASP A 122 11.26 -9.89 11.67
C ASP A 122 10.37 -9.34 12.80
N CYS A 123 10.65 -8.13 13.29
CA CYS A 123 9.95 -7.50 14.42
C CYS A 123 8.58 -6.89 14.08
N ILE A 124 7.92 -7.26 12.97
CA ILE A 124 6.67 -6.64 12.51
C ILE A 124 5.57 -7.68 12.44
N VAL A 125 4.50 -7.45 13.20
CA VAL A 125 3.31 -8.31 13.24
C VAL A 125 2.09 -7.56 12.69
N LEU A 126 1.03 -8.30 12.35
CA LEU A 126 -0.25 -7.73 11.92
C LEU A 126 -1.30 -7.97 13.00
N GLU A 127 -1.93 -6.89 13.45
CA GLU A 127 -3.03 -6.96 14.41
C GLU A 127 -4.36 -6.62 13.74
N PRO A 128 -5.42 -7.40 14.00
CA PRO A 128 -6.74 -7.12 13.44
C PRO A 128 -7.31 -5.83 14.00
N VAL A 129 -7.94 -5.05 13.12
CA VAL A 129 -8.64 -3.81 13.49
C VAL A 129 -10.07 -3.83 12.95
N PRO A 130 -11.00 -3.05 13.53
CA PRO A 130 -12.37 -2.99 13.01
C PRO A 130 -12.45 -2.42 11.58
N ALA A 131 -11.57 -1.48 11.25
CA ALA A 131 -11.50 -0.85 9.93
C ALA A 131 -10.11 -0.27 9.65
N LEU A 132 -9.74 -0.23 8.36
CA LEU A 132 -8.60 0.53 7.88
C LEU A 132 -8.95 2.03 7.77
N PRO A 133 -7.94 2.90 7.61
CA PRO A 133 -8.17 4.30 7.31
C PRO A 133 -9.02 4.49 6.06
N ASP A 134 -9.68 5.63 5.98
CA ASP A 134 -10.45 6.01 4.80
C ASP A 134 -9.60 5.92 3.51
N ALA A 135 -10.22 5.45 2.42
CA ALA A 135 -9.53 5.21 1.17
C ALA A 135 -9.02 6.51 0.52
N ASP A 136 -9.76 7.62 0.66
CA ASP A 136 -9.32 8.91 0.14
C ASP A 136 -8.15 9.47 0.96
N LEU A 137 -8.17 9.31 2.29
CA LEU A 137 -7.01 9.62 3.13
C LEU A 137 -5.79 8.79 2.71
N SER A 138 -5.96 7.48 2.55
CA SER A 138 -4.90 6.56 2.15
C SER A 138 -4.28 6.94 0.79
N ARG A 139 -5.13 7.31 -0.18
CA ARG A 139 -4.70 7.82 -1.48
C ARG A 139 -3.91 9.12 -1.35
N ALA A 140 -4.43 10.10 -0.61
CA ALA A 140 -3.76 11.40 -0.42
C ALA A 140 -2.38 11.24 0.24
N ARG A 141 -2.25 10.33 1.20
CA ARG A 141 -0.97 10.00 1.84
C ARG A 141 0.02 9.37 0.87
N PHE A 142 -0.44 8.41 0.05
CA PHE A 142 0.39 7.80 -0.98
C PHE A 142 0.88 8.82 -2.02
N GLU A 143 0.01 9.72 -2.45
CA GLU A 143 0.36 10.81 -3.37
C GLU A 143 1.41 11.74 -2.75
N PHE A 144 1.23 12.14 -1.49
CA PHE A 144 2.22 12.97 -0.79
C PHE A 144 3.57 12.27 -0.62
N HIS A 145 3.57 10.98 -0.28
CA HIS A 145 4.78 10.16 -0.24
C HIS A 145 5.51 10.17 -1.58
N ASN A 146 4.79 9.96 -2.70
CA ASN A 146 5.40 9.96 -4.03
C ASN A 146 5.98 11.32 -4.40
N VAL A 147 5.33 12.43 -4.04
CA VAL A 147 5.88 13.77 -4.22
C VAL A 147 7.19 13.95 -3.46
N ARG A 148 7.23 13.51 -2.19
CA ARG A 148 8.43 13.53 -1.35
C ARG A 148 9.56 12.71 -1.96
N ILE A 149 9.30 11.46 -2.35
CA ILE A 149 10.30 10.58 -2.96
C ILE A 149 10.84 11.17 -4.27
N ALA A 150 9.96 11.70 -5.13
CA ALA A 150 10.37 12.32 -6.39
C ALA A 150 11.25 13.55 -6.16
N ARG A 151 10.94 14.37 -5.16
CA ARG A 151 11.81 15.51 -4.78
C ARG A 151 13.17 15.03 -4.27
N ASP A 152 13.19 14.11 -3.32
CA ASP A 152 14.42 13.62 -2.71
C ASP A 152 15.33 12.94 -3.77
N ALA A 153 14.74 12.25 -4.76
CA ALA A 153 15.46 11.66 -5.89
C ALA A 153 16.12 12.71 -6.79
N ARG A 154 15.41 13.80 -7.12
CA ARG A 154 15.97 14.92 -7.91
C ARG A 154 17.14 15.57 -7.18
N GLU A 155 16.96 15.93 -5.92
CA GLU A 155 18.01 16.55 -5.11
C GLU A 155 19.27 15.67 -5.00
N ARG A 156 19.09 14.34 -4.88
CA ARG A 156 20.23 13.39 -4.88
C ARG A 156 20.93 13.34 -6.23
N SER A 157 20.17 13.32 -7.34
CA SER A 157 20.75 13.31 -8.69
C SER A 157 21.53 14.59 -9.00
N GLU A 158 21.01 15.75 -8.59
CA GLU A 158 21.68 17.05 -8.74
C GLU A 158 22.97 17.12 -7.92
N LYS A 159 22.93 16.67 -6.66
CA LYS A 159 24.13 16.59 -5.81
C LYS A 159 25.18 15.65 -6.38
N MET A 160 24.78 14.52 -6.97
CA MET A 160 25.70 13.56 -7.59
C MET A 160 26.35 14.15 -8.84
N ALA A 161 25.57 14.81 -9.71
CA ALA A 161 26.10 15.48 -10.90
C ALA A 161 27.02 16.67 -10.58
N ALA A 162 26.84 17.33 -9.43
CA ALA A 162 27.70 18.43 -8.98
C ALA A 162 29.05 17.97 -8.40
N LEU A 163 29.24 16.66 -8.18
CA LEU A 163 30.48 16.06 -7.65
C LEU A 163 31.37 15.46 -8.76
N GLU A 164 30.88 15.42 -10.01
CA GLU A 164 31.59 15.00 -11.22
C GLU A 164 32.21 16.20 -11.95
#